data_AF-A0A430HQX3-F1
#
_entry.id   AF-A0A430HQX3-F1
#
_cell.length_a   1.000
_cell.length_b   1.000
_cell.length_c   1.000
_cell.angle_alpha   90.00
_cell.angle_beta   90.00
_cell.angle_gamma   90.00
#
_symmetry.space_group_name_H-M   'P 1'
#
loop_
_entity.id
_entity.type
_entity.pdbx_description
1 polymer ?
#
loop_
_entity_poly.entity_id
_entity_poly.type
_entity_poly.pdbx_seq_one_letter_code
_entity_poly.pdbx_strand_id
1 'polypeptide(L)' 'MIKTSLFADQEREAKLNELGDALKVMEQHVDFVALADAVYEAAPRLSRERGGRPPFPTELMVRGFAFCLSSSCST' A
#
# COMPACT_ATOMS: atom_id res chain seq x y z
N MET A 1 -27.85 9.59 -9.68
CA MET A 1 -28.19 10.49 -8.55
C MET A 1 -27.09 10.30 -7.51
N ILE A 2 -26.06 11.15 -7.55
CA ILE A 2 -24.86 11.00 -6.72
C ILE A 2 -25.21 11.49 -5.32
N LYS A 3 -25.40 10.56 -4.38
CA LYS A 3 -25.49 10.85 -2.95
C LYS A 3 -24.06 11.02 -2.42
N THR A 4 -23.41 12.14 -2.73
CA THR A 4 -22.24 12.56 -1.95
C THR A 4 -22.79 12.94 -0.58
N SER A 5 -22.55 12.09 0.44
CA SER A 5 -22.91 12.43 1.81
C SER A 5 -22.22 13.75 2.17
N LEU A 6 -22.89 14.60 2.96
CA LEU A 6 -22.32 15.89 3.40
C LEU A 6 -21.02 15.70 4.22
N PHE A 7 -20.79 14.48 4.69
CA PHE A 7 -19.63 14.04 5.47
C PHE A 7 -18.68 13.13 4.69
N ALA A 8 -18.82 13.00 3.37
CA ALA A 8 -18.02 12.06 2.57
C ALA A 8 -16.51 12.26 2.74
N ASP A 9 -16.06 13.51 2.88
CA ASP A 9 -14.66 13.83 3.14
C ASP A 9 -14.21 13.39 4.53
N GLN A 10 -15.05 13.57 5.56
CA GLN A 10 -14.75 13.17 6.93
C GLN A 10 -14.75 11.64 7.09
N GLU A 11 -15.68 10.95 6.44
CA GLU A 11 -15.70 9.49 6.38
C GLU A 11 -14.47 8.92 5.66
N ARG A 12 -14.01 9.60 4.60
CA ARG A 12 -12.79 9.22 3.88
C ARG A 12 -11.55 9.46 4.74
N GLU A 13 -11.45 10.61 5.41
CA GLU A 13 -10.34 10.92 6.31
C GLU A 13 -10.27 9.96 7.49
N ALA A 14 -11.42 9.63 8.10
CA ALA A 14 -11.48 8.63 9.17
C ALA A 14 -10.98 7.26 8.71
N LYS A 15 -11.41 6.79 7.53
CA LYS A 15 -10.91 5.54 6.94
C LYS A 15 -9.42 5.60 6.62
N LEU A 16 -8.92 6.73 6.10
CA LEU A 16 -7.49 6.89 5.82
C LEU A 16 -6.66 6.87 7.10
N ASN A 17 -7.14 7.47 8.18
CA ASN A 17 -6.47 7.44 9.48
C ASN A 17 -6.42 6.01 10.05
N GLU A 18 -7.55 5.29 10.02
CA GLU A 18 -7.62 3.89 10.45
C GLU A 18 -6.65 2.99 9.68
N LEU A 19 -6.61 3.13 8.35
CA LEU A 19 -5.66 2.41 7.49
C LEU A 19 -4.21 2.79 7.80
N GLY A 20 -3.95 4.08 8.05
CA GLY A 20 -2.63 4.58 8.43
C GLY A 20 -2.14 4.03 9.76
N ASP A 21 -3.01 3.95 10.76
CA ASP A 21 -2.70 3.40 12.08
C ASP A 21 -2.36 1.91 12.00
N ALA A 22 -3.12 1.14 11.20
CA ALA A 22 -2.82 -0.27 10.96
C ALA A 22 -1.44 -0.47 10.32
N LEU A 23 -1.11 0.33 9.29
CA LEU A 23 0.21 0.28 8.65
C LEU A 23 1.34 0.64 9.64
N LYS A 24 1.10 1.62 10.51
CA LYS A 24 2.08 2.05 11.52
C LYS A 24 2.34 0.97 12.58
N VAL A 25 1.33 0.18 12.94
CA VAL A 25 1.52 -1.00 13.81
C VAL A 25 2.34 -2.07 13.08
N MET A 26 2.10 -2.29 11.79
CA MET A 26 2.87 -3.26 11.00
C MET A 26 4.35 -2.84 10.85
N GLU A 27 4.65 -1.55 10.74
CA GLU A 27 6.03 -1.02 10.69
C GLU A 27 6.86 -1.41 11.93
N GLN A 28 6.22 -1.73 13.07
CA GLN A 28 6.93 -2.20 14.26
C GLN A 28 7.46 -3.64 14.14
N HIS A 29 6.87 -4.43 13.24
CA HIS A 29 7.15 -5.86 13.09
C HIS A 29 7.75 -6.21 11.72
N VAL A 30 7.60 -5.33 10.73
CA VAL A 30 8.03 -5.57 9.35
C VAL A 30 8.91 -4.41 8.90
N ASP A 31 10.16 -4.73 8.54
CA ASP A 31 11.01 -3.81 7.80
C ASP A 31 10.61 -3.82 6.33
N PHE A 32 9.75 -2.86 5.95
CA PHE A 32 9.27 -2.73 4.57
C PHE A 32 10.37 -2.39 3.57
N VAL A 33 11.46 -1.74 4.00
CA VAL A 33 12.58 -1.38 3.12
C VAL A 33 13.36 -2.63 2.78
N ALA A 34 13.78 -3.39 3.80
CA ALA A 34 14.50 -4.65 3.60
C ALA A 34 13.67 -5.66 2.80
N LEU A 35 12.35 -5.72 3.05
CA LEU A 35 11.45 -6.58 2.30
C LEU A 35 11.30 -6.11 0.84
N ALA A 36 11.24 -4.81 0.59
CA ALA A 36 11.16 -4.26 -0.76
C ALA A 36 12.43 -4.53 -1.57
N ASP A 37 13.60 -4.44 -0.94
CA ASP A 37 14.88 -4.77 -1.58
C ASP A 37 14.94 -6.26 -1.93
N ALA A 38 14.55 -7.14 -1.00
CA ALA A 38 14.47 -8.57 -1.26
C ALA A 38 13.52 -8.91 -2.42
N VAL A 39 12.37 -8.24 -2.51
CA VAL A 39 11.41 -8.39 -3.61
C VAL A 39 11.98 -7.86 -4.93
N TYR A 40 12.70 -6.74 -4.88
CA TYR A 40 13.33 -6.16 -6.08
C TYR A 40 14.41 -7.09 -6.65
N GLU A 41 15.23 -7.70 -5.79
CA GLU A 41 16.24 -8.69 -6.19
C GLU A 41 15.60 -9.99 -6.71
N ALA A 42 14.54 -10.47 -6.05
CA ALA A 42 13.85 -11.69 -6.47
C ALA A 42 13.07 -11.55 -7.78
N ALA A 43 12.55 -10.34 -8.07
CA ALA A 43 11.78 -10.05 -9.27
C ALA A 43 12.26 -8.74 -9.94
N PRO A 44 13.40 -8.78 -10.66
CA PRO A 44 13.90 -7.62 -11.38
C PRO A 44 12.89 -7.16 -12.43
N ARG A 45 12.57 -5.87 -12.42
CA ARG A 45 11.59 -5.30 -13.37
C ARG A 45 12.22 -5.19 -14.76
N LEU A 46 11.51 -5.69 -15.78
CA LEU A 46 11.88 -5.60 -17.20
C LEU A 46 11.99 -4.14 -17.68
N SER A 47 12.82 -3.91 -18.70
CA SER A 47 13.36 -2.58 -19.08
C SER A 47 12.29 -1.51 -19.37
N ARG A 48 12.67 -0.24 -19.12
CA ARG A 48 11.85 0.97 -19.28
C ARG A 48 11.69 1.44 -20.74
N GLU A 49 11.94 0.57 -21.72
CA GLU A 49 12.02 0.94 -23.14
C GLU A 49 10.68 1.39 -23.72
N ARG A 50 9.56 0.97 -23.12
CA ARG A 50 8.21 1.39 -23.52
C ARG A 50 7.77 2.54 -22.61
N GLY A 51 7.90 3.77 -23.10
CA GLY A 51 7.52 4.98 -22.37
C GLY A 51 6.13 4.92 -21.72
N GLY A 52 6.00 5.52 -20.53
CA GLY A 52 4.78 5.51 -19.72
C GLY A 52 5.00 6.11 -18.33
N ARG A 53 3.95 6.15 -17.50
CA ARG A 53 4.05 6.60 -16.10
C ARG A 53 5.06 5.71 -15.37
N PRO A 54 6.04 6.27 -14.63
CA PRO A 54 6.99 5.48 -13.89
C PRO A 54 6.25 4.53 -12.95
N PRO A 55 6.68 3.27 -12.85
CA PRO A 55 6.03 2.31 -11.96
C PRO A 55 6.21 2.77 -10.51
N PHE A 56 5.19 2.51 -9.68
CA PHE A 56 5.25 2.84 -8.27
C PHE A 56 6.50 2.22 -7.61
N PRO A 57 7.10 2.90 -6.61
CA PRO A 57 8.21 2.33 -5.85
C PRO A 57 7.82 0.99 -5.23
N THR A 58 8.76 0.04 -5.23
CA THR A 58 8.55 -1.33 -4.72
C THR A 58 8.05 -1.34 -3.29
N GLU A 59 8.56 -0.43 -2.46
CA GLU A 59 8.13 -0.26 -1.08
C GLU A 59 6.62 -0.02 -0.94
N LEU A 60 6.01 0.85 -1.77
CA LEU A 60 4.57 1.10 -1.72
C LEU A 60 3.76 -0.13 -2.13
N MET A 61 4.27 -0.90 -3.10
CA MET A 61 3.63 -2.15 -3.52
C MET A 61 3.68 -3.20 -2.40
N VAL A 62 4.82 -3.32 -1.72
CA VAL A 62 5.02 -4.25 -0.61
C VAL A 62 4.17 -3.87 0.59
N ARG A 63 4.10 -2.58 0.95
CA ARG A 63 3.21 -2.09 2.02
C ARG A 63 1.75 -2.43 1.74
N GLY A 64 1.27 -2.16 0.52
CA GLY A 64 -0.11 -2.50 0.12
C GLY A 64 -0.38 -4.00 0.09
N PHE A 65 0.58 -4.81 -0.38
CA PHE A 65 0.47 -6.26 -0.41
C PHE A 65 0.42 -6.87 0.99
N ALA A 66 1.32 -6.45 1.89
CA ALA A 66 1.34 -6.89 3.27
C ALA A 66 0.03 -6.55 3.99
N PHE A 67 -0.50 -5.33 3.77
CA PHE A 67 -1.79 -4.92 4.32
C PHE A 67 -2.96 -5.77 3.80
N CYS A 68 -2.97 -6.09 2.50
CA CYS A 68 -4.00 -6.93 1.91
C CYS A 68 -3.97 -8.35 2.49
N LEU A 69 -2.78 -8.92 2.69
CA LEU A 69 -2.59 -10.22 3.33
C LEU A 69 -3.08 -10.21 4.79
N SER A 70 -2.73 -9.19 5.58
CA SER A 70 -3.18 -9.10 6.98
C SER A 70 -4.69 -8.94 7.09
N SER A 71 -5.30 -8.14 6.22
CA SER A 71 -6.77 -8.00 6.16
C SER A 71 -7.44 -9.33 5.77
N SER A 72 -6.83 -10.09 4.85
CA SER A 72 -7.36 -11.39 4.41
C SER A 72 -7.22 -12.48 5.47
N CYS A 73 -6.19 -12.41 6.32
CA CYS A 73 -6.02 -13.34 7.46
C CYS A 73 -6.87 -12.99 8.68
N SER A 74 -7.43 -11.78 8.75
CA SER A 74 -8.26 -11.30 9.88
C SER A 74 -9.77 -11.52 9.68
N THR A 75 -10.17 -12.20 8.59
CA THR A 75 -11.56 -12.57 8.27
C THR A 75 -11.73 -14.07 8.40
#